data_AF-A0AAD9P4P2-F1
#
_entry.id   AF-A0AAD9P4P2-F1
#
_cell.length_a   1.000
_cell.length_b   1.000
_cell.length_c   1.000
_cell.angle_alpha   90.00
_cell.angle_beta   90.00
_cell.angle_gamma   90.00
#
_symmetry.space_group_name_H-M   'P 1'
#
loop_
_entity.id
_entity.type
_entity.pdbx_description
1 polymer ?
#
loop_
_entity_poly.entity_id
_entity_poly.type
_entity_poly.pdbx_seq_one_letter_code
_entity_poly.pdbx_strand_id
1 'polypeptide(L)' 'MIIKHDMSREDREKERLLQKEAREKTQQEQTSNFVYLVRGRPGERQIIKVQKGAK' A
#
# COMPACT_ATOMS: atom_id res chain seq x y z
N MET A 1 4.70 21.50 -21.50
CA MET A 1 5.32 21.52 -20.16
C MET A 1 4.91 20.24 -19.45
N ILE A 2 5.85 19.34 -19.15
CA ILE A 2 5.57 18.09 -18.45
C ILE A 2 5.51 18.42 -16.95
N ILE A 3 4.30 18.69 -16.46
CA ILE A 3 4.07 18.87 -15.02
C ILE A 3 4.26 17.49 -14.41
N LYS A 4 5.49 17.19 -13.96
CA LYS A 4 5.74 16.09 -13.05
C LYS A 4 4.97 16.45 -11.79
N HIS A 5 3.82 15.82 -11.57
CA HIS A 5 3.13 15.86 -10.28
C HIS A 5 4.05 15.18 -9.27
N ASP A 6 4.98 15.96 -8.73
CA ASP A 6 5.85 15.58 -7.64
C ASP A 6 4.92 15.40 -6.44
N MET A 7 4.65 14.14 -6.06
CA MET A 7 3.89 13.88 -4.83
C MET A 7 4.55 14.66 -3.70
N SER A 8 3.76 15.46 -2.99
CA SER A 8 4.19 16.22 -1.82
C SER A 8 4.96 15.31 -0.87
N ARG A 9 5.97 15.84 -0.17
CA ARG A 9 6.78 15.06 0.78
C ARG A 9 5.91 14.27 1.77
N GLU A 10 4.83 14.89 2.23
CA GLU A 10 3.85 14.27 3.13
C GLU A 10 3.15 13.04 2.52
N ASP A 11 2.77 13.09 1.24
CA ASP A 11 2.14 11.95 0.56
C ASP A 11 3.10 10.77 0.39
N ARG A 12 4.40 11.05 0.19
CA ARG A 12 5.43 10.00 0.15
C ARG A 12 5.64 9.34 1.50
N GLU A 13 5.64 10.13 2.57
CA GLU A 13 5.77 9.60 3.93
C GLU A 13 4.56 8.76 4.32
N LYS A 14 3.34 9.25 4.01
CA LYS A 14 2.10 8.47 4.20
C LYS A 14 2.12 7.16 3.42
N GLU A 15 2.53 7.19 2.15
CA GLU A 15 2.68 5.97 1.34
C GLU A 15 3.65 4.99 1.97
N ARG A 16 4.82 5.48 2.41
CA ARG A 16 5.85 4.65 3.03
C ARG A 16 5.36 4.01 4.32
N LEU A 17 4.61 4.75 5.14
CA LEU A 17 3.99 4.23 6.36
C LEU A 17 2.95 3.14 6.04
N LEU A 18 2.04 3.40 5.10
CA LEU A 18 1.03 2.44 4.68
C LEU A 18 1.65 1.15 4.10
N GLN A 19 2.73 1.28 3.32
CA GLN A 19 3.46 0.12 2.79
C GLN A 19 4.12 -0.69 3.89
N LYS A 20 4.68 -0.02 4.91
CA LYS A 20 5.29 -0.69 6.05
C LYS A 20 4.23 -1.44 6.86
N GLU A 21 3.11 -0.80 7.17
CA GLU A 21 1.99 -1.40 7.90
C GLU A 21 1.38 -2.58 7.14
N ALA A 22 1.23 -2.48 5.81
CA ALA A 22 0.77 -3.58 4.98
C ALA A 22 1.72 -4.79 5.02
N ARG A 23 3.04 -4.56 5.02
CA ARG A 23 4.05 -5.63 5.16
C ARG A 23 3.99 -6.28 6.54
N GLU A 24 3.89 -5.47 7.60
CA GLU A 24 3.78 -5.97 8.97
C GLU A 24 2.50 -6.79 9.16
N LYS A 25 1.35 -6.32 8.64
CA LYS A 25 0.09 -7.10 8.65
C LYS A 25 0.21 -8.40 7.87
N THR A 26 0.86 -8.38 6.70
CA THR A 26 1.09 -9.59 5.91
C THR A 26 2.02 -10.58 6.63
N GLN A 27 3.00 -10.09 7.37
CA GLN A 27 3.94 -10.94 8.10
C GLN A 27 3.36 -11.51 9.40
N GLN A 28 2.53 -10.72 10.11
CA GLN A 28 1.80 -11.19 11.29
C GLN A 28 0.71 -12.19 10.91
N GLU A 29 0.09 -12.01 9.74
CA GLU A 29 -0.93 -12.91 9.25
C GLU A 29 -0.29 -14.21 8.74
N GLN A 30 -0.17 -15.19 9.63
CA GLN A 30 0.37 -16.53 9.34
C GLN A 30 -0.46 -17.33 8.32
N THR A 31 -1.58 -16.79 7.87
CA THR A 31 -2.43 -17.40 6.86
C THR A 31 -1.78 -17.18 5.49
N SER A 32 -1.08 -18.19 4.97
CA SER A 32 -0.36 -18.19 3.68
C SER A 32 -1.16 -17.73 2.45
N ASN A 33 -2.47 -17.58 2.60
CA ASN A 33 -3.39 -17.21 1.53
C ASN A 33 -3.69 -15.72 1.44
N PHE A 34 -3.21 -14.82 2.31
CA PHE A 34 -3.53 -13.39 2.22
C PHE A 34 -2.30 -12.50 2.19
N VAL A 35 -2.39 -11.40 1.42
CA VAL A 35 -1.36 -10.35 1.33
C VAL A 35 -2.08 -9.00 1.45
N TYR A 36 -1.49 -8.06 2.18
CA TYR A 36 -1.99 -6.70 2.26
C TYR A 36 -1.24 -5.81 1.26
N LEU A 37 -1.97 -5.09 0.42
CA LEU A 37 -1.42 -4.20 -0.59
C LEU A 37 -1.96 -2.79 -0.41
N VAL A 38 -1.11 -1.79 -0.68
CA VAL A 38 -1.53 -0.40 -0.73
C VAL A 38 -2.02 -0.08 -2.15
N ARG A 39 -3.28 0.34 -2.30
CA ARG A 39 -3.86 0.78 -3.58
C ARG A 39 -4.61 2.09 -3.42
N GLY A 40 -4.74 2.84 -4.52
CA GLY A 40 -5.44 4.12 -4.58
C GLY A 40 -4.60 5.22 -5.25
N ARG A 41 -5.22 6.39 -5.44
CA ARG A 41 -4.54 7.61 -5.93
C ARG A 41 -3.67 8.22 -4.82
N PRO A 42 -2.68 9.07 -5.16
CA PRO A 42 -1.98 9.90 -4.18
C PRO A 42 -3.00 10.66 -3.31
N GLY A 43 -2.97 10.46 -1.99
CA GLY A 43 -3.92 11.02 -1.02
C GLY A 43 -5.08 10.10 -0.59
N GLU A 44 -5.47 9.12 -1.41
CA GLU A 44 -6.58 8.17 -1.13
C GLU A 44 -6.08 6.72 -0.98
N ARG A 45 -4.80 6.55 -0.65
CA ARG A 45 -4.21 5.22 -0.52
C ARG A 45 -4.72 4.50 0.71
N GLN A 46 -5.16 3.27 0.50
CA GLN A 46 -5.68 2.39 1.54
C GLN A 46 -5.05 1.01 1.46
N ILE A 47 -4.97 0.33 2.61
CA ILE A 47 -4.49 -1.04 2.70
C ILE A 47 -5.65 -1.98 2.39
N ILE A 48 -5.49 -2.82 1.37
CA ILE A 48 -6.47 -3.80 0.93
C ILE A 48 -5.91 -5.20 1.17
N LYS A 49 -6.72 -6.06 1.77
CA LYS A 49 -6.39 -7.48 1.93
C LYS A 49 -6.77 -8.22 0.65
N VAL A 50 -5.80 -8.88 0.03
CA VAL A 50 -6.00 -9.68 -1.18
C VAL A 50 -5.61 -11.13 -0.91
N GLN A 51 -6.38 -12.08 -1.46
CA GLN A 51 -6.04 -13.48 -1.36
C GLN A 51 -4.96 -13.83 -2.39
N LYS A 52 -3.82 -14.35 -1.93
CA LYS A 52 -2.74 -14.91 -2.74
C LYS A 52 -3.29 -16.13 -3.49
N GLY A 53 -3.62 -15.94 -4.77
CA GLY A 53 -4.15 -17.00 -5.63
C GLY A 53 -5.58 -16.80 -6.16
N ALA A 54 -6.21 -15.65 -5.93
CA ALA A 54 -7.43 -15.28 -6.66
C ALA A 54 -7.08 -15.03 -8.14
N LYS A 55 -7.11 -16.08 -8.96
CA LYS A 55 -7.15 -16.02 -10.42
C LYS A 55 -8.59 -15.99 -10.89
#